data_AF-A0A5Q4H4X0-F1
#
_entry.id   AF-A0A5Q4H4X0-F1
#
_cell.length_a   1.000
_cell.length_b   1.000
_cell.length_c   1.000
_cell.angle_alpha   90.00
_cell.angle_beta   90.00
_cell.angle_gamma   90.00
#
_symmetry.space_group_name_H-M   'P 1'
#
loop_
_entity.id
_entity.type
_entity.pdbx_description
1 polymer ?
#
loop_
_entity_poly.entity_id
_entity_poly.type
_entity_poly.pdbx_seq_one_letter_code
_entity_poly.pdbx_strand_id
1 'polypeptide(L)'
;MKGATMTIESSVNQPLCWAALGLALSLTLHGAAAELDPASLRVPAKMPDAAEVLSPAAIHMDGWLGERITANARNRLLKVDLEPLLAGFRKKPGNHPWIGEHIGKWLHAATLAWANTGDPRLREKLDDAVIELLKTQEADGYLGTYLPDKRLGLDDRPNADWDVWSHKYN
;
A
#
# COMPACT_ATOMS: atom_id res chain seq x y z
N MET A 1 -46.62 28.90 51.16
CA MET A 1 -46.67 30.38 51.20
C MET A 1 -45.24 30.84 51.48
N LYS A 2 -44.51 31.44 50.52
CA LYS A 2 -44.34 32.90 50.30
C LYS A 2 -44.12 33.66 51.63
N GLY A 3 -43.14 34.52 51.86
CA GLY A 3 -41.95 35.05 51.16
C GLY A 3 -40.87 35.26 52.24
N ALA A 4 -39.86 36.12 52.19
CA ALA A 4 -39.46 37.21 51.32
C ALA A 4 -37.97 37.51 51.61
N THR A 5 -37.37 38.27 50.71
CA THR A 5 -35.99 38.80 50.65
C THR A 5 -35.59 39.70 51.82
N MET A 6 -34.28 39.81 52.11
CA MET A 6 -33.49 41.07 52.23
C MET A 6 -32.52 41.17 53.45
N THR A 7 -31.21 41.33 53.14
CA THR A 7 -30.04 42.06 53.77
C THR A 7 -29.98 42.33 55.29
N ILE A 8 -28.85 42.49 56.02
CA ILE A 8 -27.51 43.08 55.78
C ILE A 8 -26.56 42.67 56.95
N GLU A 9 -25.26 42.89 56.73
CA GLU A 9 -24.02 42.78 57.54
C GLU A 9 -24.03 42.90 59.09
N SER A 10 -22.95 42.33 59.67
CA SER A 10 -22.16 42.70 60.88
C SER A 10 -21.98 41.47 61.80
N SER A 11 -20.88 41.20 62.50
CA SER A 11 -19.52 41.71 62.58
C SER A 11 -18.76 40.73 63.50
N VAL A 12 -17.44 40.66 63.36
CA VAL A 12 -16.47 40.35 64.44
C VAL A 12 -16.44 38.91 65.01
N ASN A 13 -15.42 38.18 64.52
CA ASN A 13 -14.28 37.65 65.28
C ASN A 13 -14.54 36.83 66.56
N GLN A 14 -14.16 35.55 66.58
CA GLN A 14 -13.42 34.87 67.67
C GLN A 14 -12.90 33.47 67.22
N PRO A 15 -11.86 32.92 67.89
CA PRO A 15 -10.79 32.18 67.21
C PRO A 15 -10.65 30.70 67.62
N LEU A 16 -9.65 30.04 67.03
CA LEU A 16 -8.98 28.80 67.46
C LEU A 16 -9.75 27.49 67.31
N CYS A 17 -9.27 26.63 66.39
CA CYS A 17 -8.76 25.29 66.72
C CYS A 17 -8.21 24.63 65.45
N TRP A 18 -6.88 24.59 65.34
CA TRP A 18 -6.18 23.80 64.33
C TRP A 18 -6.11 22.34 64.79
N ALA A 19 -6.79 21.45 64.07
CA ALA A 19 -6.58 19.99 64.09
C ALA A 19 -6.94 19.46 62.70
N ALA A 20 -5.98 19.22 61.82
CA ALA A 20 -5.13 18.02 61.70
C ALA A 20 -5.65 17.05 60.61
N LEU A 21 -4.85 16.99 59.53
CA LEU A 21 -4.53 15.90 58.62
C LEU A 21 -5.61 14.88 58.16
N GLY A 22 -5.67 14.74 56.83
CA GLY A 22 -6.09 13.50 56.18
C GLY A 22 -6.16 13.62 54.65
N LEU A 23 -5.04 13.91 53.98
CA LEU A 23 -4.98 13.81 52.51
C LEU A 23 -4.92 12.32 52.13
N ALA A 24 -6.05 11.73 51.72
CA ALA A 24 -6.08 10.39 51.17
C ALA A 24 -5.47 10.43 49.76
N LEU A 25 -4.20 10.01 49.64
CA LEU A 25 -3.54 9.84 48.36
C LEU A 25 -4.00 8.52 47.73
N SER A 26 -4.99 8.58 46.85
CA SER A 26 -5.36 7.42 46.02
C SER A 26 -4.24 7.15 45.01
N LEU A 27 -3.36 6.20 45.31
CA LEU A 27 -2.43 5.67 44.30
C LEU A 27 -3.23 4.89 43.26
N THR A 28 -3.48 5.53 42.11
CA THR A 28 -3.85 4.80 40.90
C THR A 28 -2.60 4.10 40.38
N LEU A 29 -2.53 2.79 40.55
CA LEU A 29 -1.58 1.94 39.83
C LEU A 29 -1.94 2.00 38.34
N HIS A 30 -1.43 3.00 37.64
CA HIS A 30 -1.33 2.97 36.19
C HIS A 30 -0.26 1.93 35.86
N GLY A 31 -0.68 0.68 35.71
CA GLY A 31 0.12 -0.31 35.01
C GLY A 31 0.28 0.19 33.58
N ALA A 32 1.37 0.91 33.31
CA ALA A 32 1.78 1.19 31.94
C ALA A 32 2.03 -0.18 31.30
N ALA A 33 1.12 -0.60 30.42
CA ALA A 33 1.47 -1.62 29.44
C ALA A 33 2.65 -1.02 28.68
N ALA A 34 3.86 -1.54 28.93
CA ALA A 34 5.03 -1.10 28.22
C ALA A 34 4.73 -1.30 26.73
N GLU A 35 4.70 -0.20 25.99
CA GLU A 35 4.56 -0.21 24.54
C GLU A 35 5.78 -0.98 24.03
N LEU A 36 5.58 -2.22 23.61
CA LEU A 36 6.65 -3.04 23.06
C LEU A 36 7.08 -2.38 21.75
N ASP A 37 8.30 -1.84 21.72
CA ASP A 37 8.92 -1.39 20.48
C ASP A 37 9.04 -2.59 19.52
N PRO A 38 8.28 -2.65 18.42
CA PRO A 38 8.36 -3.78 17.50
C PRO A 38 9.77 -3.93 16.89
N ALA A 39 10.55 -2.84 16.83
CA ALA A 39 11.92 -2.86 16.35
C ALA A 39 12.90 -3.59 17.29
N SER A 40 12.51 -3.78 18.56
CA SER A 40 13.25 -4.53 19.58
C SER A 40 13.04 -6.05 19.48
N LEU A 41 12.00 -6.50 18.79
CA LEU A 41 11.69 -7.92 18.58
C LEU A 41 12.49 -8.50 17.40
N ARG A 42 13.83 -8.50 17.49
CA ARG A 42 14.69 -9.12 16.48
C ARG A 42 15.07 -10.54 16.88
N VAL A 43 14.54 -11.51 16.14
CA VAL A 43 15.01 -12.90 16.22
C VAL A 43 16.19 -13.05 15.25
N PRO A 44 17.39 -13.43 15.70
CA PRO A 44 18.50 -13.69 14.79
C PRO A 44 18.14 -14.87 13.88
N ALA A 45 18.38 -14.72 12.58
CA ALA A 45 18.11 -15.78 11.61
C ALA A 45 18.90 -17.04 11.99
N LYS A 46 18.19 -18.16 12.18
CA LYS A 46 18.81 -19.45 12.57
C LYS A 46 19.65 -20.04 11.43
N MET A 47 19.32 -19.69 10.20
CA MET A 47 20.05 -20.03 8.98
C MET A 47 19.99 -18.83 8.03
N PRO A 48 20.99 -18.67 7.15
CA PRO A 48 20.88 -17.70 6.06
C PRO A 48 19.70 -18.08 5.16
N ASP A 49 19.02 -17.06 4.61
CA ASP A 49 18.05 -17.28 3.54
C ASP A 49 18.76 -17.97 2.36
N ALA A 50 18.25 -19.14 1.96
CA ALA A 50 18.88 -19.99 0.94
C ALA A 50 17.89 -20.40 -0.16
N ALA A 51 16.97 -19.50 -0.53
CA ALA A 51 16.09 -19.71 -1.67
C ALA A 51 16.84 -19.41 -2.98
N GLU A 52 17.33 -20.45 -3.66
CA GLU A 52 17.83 -20.33 -5.03
C GLU A 52 16.67 -20.48 -6.02
N VAL A 53 16.35 -19.40 -6.73
CA VAL A 53 15.31 -19.43 -7.77
C VAL A 53 15.95 -19.88 -9.07
N LEU A 54 15.47 -20.99 -9.62
CA LEU A 54 15.86 -21.43 -10.96
C LEU A 54 15.29 -20.49 -12.02
N SER A 55 16.11 -20.22 -13.04
CA SER A 55 15.64 -19.47 -14.21
C SER A 55 14.47 -20.21 -14.87
N PRO A 56 13.41 -19.50 -15.32
CA PRO A 56 12.37 -20.11 -16.14
C PRO A 56 12.91 -20.82 -17.39
N ALA A 57 14.06 -20.39 -17.92
CA ALA A 57 14.73 -21.02 -19.05
C ALA A 57 15.34 -22.40 -18.72
N ALA A 58 15.56 -22.68 -17.43
CA ALA A 58 16.17 -23.93 -16.96
C ALA A 58 15.15 -25.01 -16.59
N ILE A 59 13.85 -24.71 -16.67
CA ILE A 59 12.77 -25.62 -16.27
C ILE A 59 11.86 -25.89 -17.45
N HIS A 60 11.58 -27.16 -17.71
CA HIS A 60 10.47 -27.58 -18.57
C HIS A 60 9.41 -28.28 -17.70
N MET A 61 8.15 -27.89 -17.84
CA MET A 61 7.04 -28.57 -17.18
C MET A 61 6.23 -29.32 -18.23
N ASP A 62 6.00 -30.60 -17.97
CA ASP A 62 5.22 -31.50 -18.82
C ASP A 62 3.87 -31.86 -18.20
N GLY A 63 3.08 -32.66 -18.93
CA GLY A 63 1.77 -33.13 -18.50
C GLY A 63 0.76 -31.99 -18.35
N TRP A 64 -0.24 -32.20 -17.50
CA TRP A 64 -1.39 -31.29 -17.37
C TRP A 64 -0.99 -29.85 -17.04
N LEU A 65 -0.02 -29.64 -16.14
CA LEU A 65 0.43 -28.30 -15.77
C LEU A 65 1.24 -27.63 -16.89
N GLY A 66 2.13 -28.38 -17.54
CA GLY A 66 2.89 -27.93 -18.70
C GLY A 66 2.02 -27.46 -19.86
N GLU A 67 0.97 -28.23 -20.15
CA GLU A 67 -0.04 -27.87 -21.15
C GLU A 67 -0.75 -26.56 -20.82
N ARG A 68 -1.10 -26.34 -19.53
CA ARG A 68 -1.75 -25.10 -19.08
C ARG A 68 -0.83 -23.89 -19.16
N ILE A 69 0.44 -24.03 -18.81
CA ILE A 69 1.46 -22.98 -18.95
C ILE A 69 1.64 -22.61 -20.43
N THR A 70 1.81 -23.62 -21.28
CA THR A 70 1.94 -23.43 -22.74
C THR A 70 0.71 -22.78 -23.34
N ALA A 71 -0.49 -23.22 -22.94
CA ALA A 71 -1.74 -22.63 -23.41
C ALA A 71 -1.90 -21.18 -22.94
N ASN A 72 -1.49 -20.84 -21.71
CA ASN A 72 -1.50 -19.46 -21.23
C ASN A 72 -0.58 -18.57 -22.08
N ALA A 73 0.65 -18.99 -22.34
CA ALA A 73 1.59 -18.24 -23.17
C ALA A 73 1.02 -17.99 -24.58
N ARG A 74 0.53 -19.04 -25.25
CA ARG A 74 0.08 -18.99 -26.66
C ARG A 74 -1.29 -18.35 -26.86
N ASN A 75 -2.24 -18.67 -26.00
CA ASN A 75 -3.65 -18.30 -26.19
C ASN A 75 -4.09 -17.11 -25.35
N ARG A 76 -3.36 -16.77 -24.29
CA ARG A 76 -3.64 -15.59 -23.47
C ARG A 76 -2.59 -14.52 -23.73
N LEU A 77 -1.36 -14.69 -23.24
CA LEU A 77 -0.34 -13.63 -23.19
C LEU A 77 -0.02 -13.06 -24.58
N LEU A 78 0.19 -13.94 -25.57
CA LEU A 78 0.46 -13.52 -26.95
C LEU A 78 -0.72 -12.77 -27.60
N LYS A 79 -1.95 -13.07 -27.20
CA LYS A 79 -3.19 -12.54 -27.81
C LYS A 79 -3.81 -11.36 -27.05
N VAL A 80 -3.29 -10.98 -25.88
CA VAL A 80 -3.77 -9.81 -25.13
C VAL A 80 -3.69 -8.57 -26.01
N ASP A 81 -4.76 -7.78 -26.08
CA ASP A 81 -4.72 -6.45 -26.66
C ASP A 81 -4.06 -5.49 -25.67
N LEU A 82 -3.01 -4.79 -26.11
CA LEU A 82 -2.24 -3.86 -25.28
C LEU A 82 -2.91 -2.48 -25.18
N GLU A 83 -3.80 -2.14 -26.11
CA GLU A 83 -4.42 -0.81 -26.14
C GLU A 83 -5.19 -0.48 -24.84
N PRO A 84 -6.04 -1.37 -24.29
CA PRO A 84 -6.72 -1.11 -23.03
C PRO A 84 -5.77 -0.98 -21.84
N LEU A 85 -4.61 -1.66 -21.89
CA LEU A 85 -3.61 -1.67 -20.81
C LEU A 85 -2.81 -0.36 -20.78
N LEU A 86 -2.62 0.28 -21.94
CA LEU A 86 -1.87 1.53 -22.11
C LEU A 86 -2.77 2.78 -22.13
N ALA A 87 -4.08 2.62 -22.33
CA ALA A 87 -5.00 3.74 -22.52
C ALA A 87 -4.92 4.80 -21.41
N GLY A 88 -4.90 4.38 -20.14
CA GLY A 88 -4.81 5.30 -18.99
C GLY A 88 -3.46 5.99 -18.83
N PHE A 89 -2.40 5.43 -19.44
CA PHE A 89 -1.06 6.00 -19.44
C PHE A 89 -0.96 7.13 -20.48
N ARG A 90 -1.54 6.88 -21.66
CA ARG A 90 -1.59 7.83 -22.79
C ARG A 90 -2.56 8.99 -22.54
N LYS A 91 -3.69 8.72 -21.88
CA LYS A 91 -4.70 9.72 -21.56
C LYS A 91 -5.13 9.61 -20.11
N LYS A 92 -4.83 10.67 -19.34
CA LYS A 92 -5.14 10.79 -17.92
C LYS A 92 -6.44 11.60 -17.72
N PRO A 93 -7.25 11.33 -16.67
CA PRO A 93 -7.11 10.19 -15.77
C PRO A 93 -7.45 8.88 -16.48
N GLY A 94 -6.89 7.77 -15.99
CA GLY A 94 -7.29 6.43 -16.43
C GLY A 94 -8.77 6.12 -16.15
N ASN A 95 -9.32 5.13 -16.86
CA ASN A 95 -10.75 4.78 -16.78
C ASN A 95 -11.23 4.30 -15.39
N HIS A 96 -10.32 3.86 -14.53
CA HIS A 96 -10.55 3.59 -13.12
C HIS A 96 -9.22 3.71 -12.34
N PRO A 97 -9.23 3.88 -11.02
CA PRO A 97 -8.01 4.17 -10.24
C PRO A 97 -6.91 3.13 -10.45
N TRP A 98 -7.23 1.83 -10.41
CA TRP A 98 -6.23 0.76 -10.53
C TRP A 98 -5.85 0.37 -11.97
N ILE A 99 -6.25 1.09 -13.03
CA ILE A 99 -6.02 0.65 -14.43
C ILE A 99 -4.54 0.53 -14.79
N GLY A 100 -3.68 1.28 -14.08
CA GLY A 100 -2.22 1.19 -14.19
C GLY A 100 -1.65 -0.22 -13.96
N GLU A 101 -2.32 -1.07 -13.18
CA GLU A 101 -1.74 -2.35 -12.74
C GLU A 101 -1.61 -3.40 -13.86
N HIS A 102 -2.44 -3.28 -14.90
CA HIS A 102 -2.63 -4.39 -15.85
C HIS A 102 -1.44 -4.57 -16.78
N ILE A 103 -0.83 -3.49 -17.25
CA ILE A 103 0.36 -3.57 -18.11
C ILE A 103 1.54 -4.17 -17.36
N GLY A 104 1.75 -3.79 -16.09
CA GLY A 104 2.83 -4.33 -15.27
C GLY A 104 2.68 -5.83 -15.01
N LYS A 105 1.45 -6.27 -14.68
CA LYS A 105 1.13 -7.70 -14.50
C LYS A 105 1.35 -8.50 -15.79
N TRP A 106 0.94 -7.94 -16.93
CA TRP A 106 1.15 -8.58 -18.22
C TRP A 106 2.64 -8.66 -18.58
N LEU A 107 3.40 -7.57 -18.44
CA LEU A 107 4.85 -7.53 -18.69
C LEU A 107 5.59 -8.59 -17.87
N HIS A 108 5.25 -8.71 -16.59
CA HIS A 108 5.85 -9.71 -15.70
C HIS A 108 5.56 -11.14 -16.18
N ALA A 109 4.28 -11.47 -16.41
CA ALA A 109 3.88 -12.81 -16.87
C ALA A 109 4.45 -13.16 -18.25
N ALA A 110 4.40 -12.21 -19.20
CA ALA A 110 4.92 -12.39 -20.55
C ALA A 110 6.45 -12.55 -20.56
N THR A 111 7.18 -11.83 -19.71
CA THR A 111 8.64 -11.98 -19.58
C THR A 111 9.00 -13.38 -19.09
N LEU A 112 8.32 -13.90 -18.07
CA LEU A 112 8.56 -15.25 -17.55
C LEU A 112 8.21 -16.32 -18.61
N ALA A 113 7.09 -16.14 -19.31
CA ALA A 113 6.69 -17.05 -20.39
C ALA A 113 7.68 -17.01 -21.57
N TRP A 114 8.19 -15.83 -21.95
CA TRP A 114 9.22 -15.71 -22.98
C TRP A 114 10.53 -16.35 -22.52
N ALA A 115 10.98 -16.12 -21.29
CA ALA A 115 12.18 -16.75 -20.75
C ALA A 115 12.08 -18.28 -20.74
N ASN A 116 10.88 -18.83 -20.51
CA ASN A 116 10.64 -20.28 -20.52
C ASN A 116 10.53 -20.88 -21.93
N THR A 117 9.97 -20.15 -22.90
CA THR A 117 9.62 -20.71 -24.22
C THR A 117 10.50 -20.23 -25.37
N GLY A 118 11.16 -19.09 -25.23
CA GLY A 118 11.92 -18.43 -26.28
C GLY A 118 11.08 -17.91 -27.46
N ASP A 119 9.75 -17.81 -27.36
CA ASP A 119 8.89 -17.44 -28.50
C ASP A 119 9.22 -16.01 -29.00
N PRO A 120 9.74 -15.84 -30.23
CA PRO A 120 10.17 -14.53 -30.74
C PRO A 120 8.99 -13.56 -30.92
N ARG A 121 7.77 -14.06 -31.13
CA ARG A 121 6.59 -13.20 -31.27
C ARG A 121 6.19 -12.57 -29.94
N LEU A 122 6.38 -13.32 -28.85
CA LEU A 122 6.15 -12.79 -27.50
C LEU A 122 7.22 -11.77 -27.13
N ARG A 123 8.47 -11.96 -27.59
CA ARG A 123 9.55 -10.99 -27.43
C ARG A 123 9.25 -9.68 -28.15
N GLU A 124 8.87 -9.73 -29.42
CA GLU A 124 8.50 -8.55 -30.21
C GLU A 124 7.38 -7.76 -29.51
N LYS A 125 6.33 -8.46 -29.07
CA LYS A 125 5.23 -7.84 -28.34
C LYS A 125 5.63 -7.24 -26.99
N LEU A 126 6.57 -7.84 -26.27
CA LEU A 126 7.15 -7.29 -25.05
C LEU A 126 7.91 -6.00 -25.33
N ASP A 127 8.75 -6.00 -26.36
CA ASP A 127 9.53 -4.83 -26.76
C ASP A 127 8.60 -3.66 -27.15
N ASP A 128 7.57 -3.93 -27.96
CA ASP A 128 6.54 -2.95 -28.34
C ASP A 128 5.82 -2.38 -27.12
N ALA A 129 5.37 -3.23 -26.19
CA ALA A 129 4.68 -2.81 -24.98
C ALA A 129 5.56 -1.87 -24.13
N VAL A 130 6.85 -2.19 -23.97
CA VAL A 130 7.80 -1.36 -23.21
C VAL A 130 8.03 -0.03 -23.93
N ILE A 131 8.24 -0.04 -25.25
CA ILE A 131 8.43 1.18 -26.04
C ILE A 131 7.21 2.10 -25.91
N GLU A 132 6.00 1.56 -26.07
CA GLU A 132 4.76 2.33 -25.97
C GLU A 132 4.52 2.86 -24.56
N LEU A 133 4.87 2.08 -23.53
CA LEU A 133 4.80 2.52 -22.14
C LEU A 133 5.77 3.68 -21.88
N LEU A 134 7.02 3.57 -22.31
CA LEU A 134 8.05 4.60 -22.09
C LEU A 134 7.69 5.94 -22.74
N LYS A 135 7.00 5.93 -23.89
CA LYS A 135 6.49 7.15 -24.54
C LYS A 135 5.50 7.95 -23.68
N THR A 136 4.93 7.34 -22.64
CA THR A 136 3.96 7.99 -21.75
C THR A 136 4.59 8.61 -20.50
N GLN A 137 5.91 8.48 -20.34
CA GLN A 137 6.65 9.12 -19.25
C GLN A 137 6.64 10.65 -19.45
N GLU A 138 6.29 11.37 -18.38
CA GLU A 138 6.31 12.82 -18.39
C GLU A 138 7.72 13.38 -18.16
N ALA A 139 7.89 14.68 -18.44
CA ALA A 139 9.20 15.35 -18.37
C ALA A 139 9.80 15.37 -16.96
N ASP A 140 8.95 15.30 -15.92
CA ASP A 140 9.37 15.18 -14.51
C ASP A 140 9.69 13.73 -14.10
N GLY A 141 9.64 12.79 -15.05
CA GLY A 141 9.85 11.36 -14.83
C GLY A 141 8.61 10.61 -14.38
N TYR A 142 7.46 11.30 -14.19
CA TYR A 142 6.24 10.63 -13.78
C TYR A 142 5.74 9.68 -14.85
N LEU A 143 5.60 8.42 -14.44
CA LEU A 143 4.95 7.37 -15.18
C LEU A 143 3.80 6.97 -14.21
N GLY A 144 2.57 7.45 -14.46
CA GLY A 144 1.35 7.00 -13.77
C GLY A 144 0.05 7.31 -14.54
N THR A 145 -1.12 6.81 -14.09
CA THR A 145 -2.43 7.02 -14.75
C THR A 145 -3.19 8.24 -14.22
N TYR A 146 -2.64 8.93 -13.21
CA TYR A 146 -3.36 9.94 -12.46
C TYR A 146 -2.97 11.38 -12.86
N LEU A 147 -3.87 12.31 -12.57
CA LEU A 147 -3.62 13.75 -12.74
C LEU A 147 -2.58 14.27 -11.73
N PRO A 148 -1.88 15.39 -12.00
CA PRO A 148 -0.83 15.92 -11.13
C PRO A 148 -1.19 16.07 -9.66
N ASP A 149 -2.42 16.49 -9.34
CA ASP A 149 -2.93 16.68 -7.99
C ASP A 149 -3.31 15.37 -7.27
N LYS A 150 -3.26 14.25 -8.00
CA LYS A 150 -3.63 12.90 -7.55
C LYS A 150 -2.45 11.93 -7.51
N ARG A 151 -1.23 12.37 -7.86
CA ARG A 151 -0.03 11.53 -7.84
C ARG A 151 0.41 11.24 -6.42
N LEU A 152 0.83 10.00 -6.18
CA LEU A 152 1.55 9.61 -4.95
C LEU A 152 0.83 10.02 -3.65
N GLY A 153 -0.50 9.99 -3.65
CA GLY A 153 -1.31 10.31 -2.49
C GLY A 153 -1.20 9.22 -1.42
N LEU A 154 -0.27 9.38 -0.47
CA LEU A 154 -0.16 8.56 0.72
C LEU A 154 -1.02 9.17 1.84
N ASP A 155 -2.14 8.49 2.12
CA ASP A 155 -3.05 8.59 3.28
C ASP A 155 -3.89 9.88 3.53
N ASP A 156 -4.96 9.67 4.31
CA ASP A 156 -5.95 10.54 5.01
C ASP A 156 -6.68 11.69 4.28
N ARG A 157 -6.30 12.06 3.05
CA ARG A 157 -7.03 13.07 2.26
C ARG A 157 -8.19 12.46 1.46
N PRO A 158 -9.41 13.05 1.46
CA PRO A 158 -10.47 12.59 0.57
C PRO A 158 -10.01 12.70 -0.89
N ASN A 159 -9.98 11.56 -1.60
CA ASN A 159 -9.52 11.38 -2.98
C ASN A 159 -7.99 11.40 -3.19
N ALA A 160 -7.20 10.89 -2.24
CA ALA A 160 -5.79 10.56 -2.48
C ALA A 160 -5.67 9.25 -3.29
N ASP A 161 -4.93 9.29 -4.40
CA ASP A 161 -4.71 8.14 -5.27
C ASP A 161 -3.23 7.72 -5.30
N TRP A 162 -3.02 6.40 -5.25
CA TRP A 162 -1.77 5.70 -4.98
C TRP A 162 -0.94 5.53 -6.28
N ASP A 163 0.40 5.66 -6.25
CA ASP A 163 1.31 5.46 -7.41
C ASP A 163 2.62 4.74 -6.98
N VAL A 164 3.08 3.62 -7.56
CA VAL A 164 3.73 3.35 -8.86
C VAL A 164 3.00 2.21 -9.59
N TRP A 165 2.26 2.54 -10.63
CA TRP A 165 1.38 1.66 -11.42
C TRP A 165 0.58 0.51 -10.76
N SER A 166 -0.32 0.64 -9.76
CA SER A 166 -0.21 1.13 -8.38
C SER A 166 -1.52 0.88 -7.61
N HIS A 167 -1.66 0.03 -6.59
CA HIS A 167 -0.79 -0.93 -5.94
C HIS A 167 -1.63 -2.21 -5.69
N LYS A 168 -0.99 -3.39 -5.60
CA LYS A 168 -1.71 -4.68 -5.66
C LYS A 168 -2.50 -5.03 -4.40
N TYR A 169 -2.01 -4.84 -3.16
CA TYR A 169 -2.72 -4.77 -1.85
C TYR A 169 -1.72 -4.37 -0.74
N ASN A 170 -2.22 -3.92 0.43
CA ASN A 170 -1.47 -3.33 1.56
C ASN A 170 -0.36 -4.20 2.16
#